data_AF-A0A2H5YP73-F1
#
_entry.id   AF-A0A2H5YP73-F1
#
_cell.length_a   1.000
_cell.length_b   1.000
_cell.length_c   1.000
_cell.angle_alpha   90.00
_cell.angle_beta   90.00
_cell.angle_gamma   90.00
#
_symmetry.space_group_name_H-M   'P 1'
#
loop_
_entity.id
_entity.type
_entity.pdbx_description
1 polymer ?
#
loop_
_entity_poly.entity_id
_entity_poly.type
_entity_poly.pdbx_seq_one_letter_code
_entity_poly.pdbx_strand_id
1 'polypeptide(L)'
;MSDSAIAHPNSGLATSQAVGNTGTERYLKQLCDRSFLSLWSYAGIYRDQFSDSHTKRNGKEICDVLVVFDNHIVIFSDKHIKFPNTGDLHNDWRRWYKKAIEESAKQVCGAERWIRRFPDRLFVDRSCTKPFPIKLPSPDEAHFHRVVVAHGAADRCRDEVGGSGSLAIEPSVTGSSKPFTVGTINPMLGYVHIFDKYTLRIVLESVDTISDFIEYISKKEKFIQSGKLLWAAGEEDLLAYYLQHFDDGGEKGFVIPQYVNYVVIQEGMWQEFCQHPRRIAQEKANKISYVWDELIEDVARHALDGTQYYTTHPDLSDQERILRLLARENRTRRRLLCQTFADLVKRTPASQGAVRVVLPLTKGDSAYVFLLMPEGSVTPYDEYRRQRREVLWAYCSVVKFLHPDIMDIVGIATESEVGAEGSQDIVYLDGREWTTEDEKEAARLHELGLLQRRVVFKGVEFEYPDPGAAGASIKRLKGRNRNQPCPCGSGRKFKHCCGSRTGSRLYRTEPDPGKGDMQLK
;
A
#
# COMPACT_ATOMS: atom_id res chain seq x y z
N MET A 1 35.83 -26.26 -33.25
CA MET A 1 35.35 -27.15 -32.17
C MET A 1 33.96 -26.67 -31.81
N SER A 2 33.00 -27.59 -31.80
CA SER A 2 31.56 -27.35 -31.81
C SER A 2 31.07 -26.61 -30.57
N ASP A 3 30.58 -25.38 -30.74
CA ASP A 3 29.78 -24.67 -29.74
C ASP A 3 28.38 -25.29 -29.69
N SER A 4 28.15 -26.10 -28.66
CA SER A 4 26.82 -26.53 -28.26
C SER A 4 26.07 -25.35 -27.65
N ALA A 5 25.10 -24.81 -28.40
CA ALA A 5 24.11 -23.89 -27.87
C ALA A 5 23.33 -24.61 -26.75
N ILE A 6 23.60 -24.22 -25.51
CA ILE A 6 22.79 -24.62 -24.37
C ILE A 6 21.50 -23.81 -24.45
N ALA A 7 20.44 -24.46 -24.93
CA ALA A 7 19.10 -23.92 -24.88
C ALA A 7 18.66 -23.87 -23.41
N HIS A 8 18.56 -22.66 -22.85
CA HIS A 8 17.86 -22.45 -21.59
C HIS A 8 16.35 -22.64 -21.85
N PRO A 9 15.64 -23.47 -21.08
CA PRO A 9 14.20 -23.63 -21.24
C PRO A 9 13.51 -22.31 -20.85
N ASN A 10 12.75 -21.75 -21.80
CA ASN A 10 11.79 -20.68 -21.55
C ASN A 10 10.86 -21.06 -20.39
N SER A 11 11.06 -20.48 -19.21
CA SER A 11 10.19 -20.57 -18.04
C SER A 11 9.09 -19.50 -18.07
N GLY A 12 8.54 -19.21 -19.26
CA GLY A 12 7.43 -18.27 -19.42
C GLY A 12 6.19 -18.80 -18.71
N LEU A 13 5.91 -18.30 -17.51
CA LEU A 13 4.67 -18.47 -16.76
C LEU A 13 3.61 -17.52 -17.33
N ALA A 14 3.27 -17.69 -18.61
CA ALA A 14 2.10 -17.05 -19.21
C ALA A 14 0.84 -17.63 -18.55
N THR A 15 0.50 -17.07 -17.39
CA THR A 15 -0.65 -17.43 -16.57
C THR A 15 -1.59 -16.26 -16.67
N SER A 16 -2.55 -16.32 -17.61
CA SER A 16 -3.67 -15.39 -17.59
C SER A 16 -4.39 -15.57 -16.25
N GLN A 17 -4.24 -14.59 -15.35
CA GLN A 17 -4.91 -14.62 -14.07
C GLN A 17 -6.42 -14.62 -14.28
N ALA A 18 -7.14 -15.40 -13.47
CA ALA A 18 -8.60 -15.36 -13.51
C ALA A 18 -9.10 -13.97 -13.10
N VAL A 19 -10.13 -13.49 -13.78
CA VAL A 19 -10.71 -12.16 -13.55
C VAL A 19 -11.89 -12.22 -12.57
N GLY A 20 -12.35 -13.41 -12.18
CA GLY A 20 -13.58 -13.65 -11.41
C GLY A 20 -14.74 -14.13 -12.29
N ASN A 21 -15.67 -14.89 -11.71
CA ASN A 21 -16.77 -15.55 -12.42
C ASN A 21 -18.02 -14.67 -12.49
N THR A 22 -18.32 -13.91 -11.44
CA THR A 22 -19.49 -13.02 -11.39
C THR A 22 -19.14 -11.56 -11.68
N GLY A 23 -20.16 -10.71 -11.86
CA GLY A 23 -19.95 -9.27 -12.04
C GLY A 23 -19.38 -8.59 -10.79
N THR A 24 -19.73 -9.07 -9.60
CA THR A 24 -19.22 -8.52 -8.33
C THR A 24 -17.82 -9.02 -8.02
N GLU A 25 -17.49 -10.29 -8.30
CA GLU A 25 -16.12 -10.81 -8.23
C GLU A 25 -15.16 -10.08 -9.17
N ARG A 26 -15.57 -9.82 -10.42
CA ARG A 26 -14.76 -9.03 -11.37
C ARG A 26 -14.49 -7.61 -10.87
N TYR A 27 -15.49 -6.99 -10.25
CA TYR A 27 -15.33 -5.67 -9.66
C TYR A 27 -14.39 -5.68 -8.44
N LEU A 28 -14.50 -6.70 -7.58
CA LEU A 28 -13.59 -6.90 -6.45
C LEU A 28 -12.15 -7.11 -6.94
N LYS A 29 -11.93 -7.97 -7.94
CA LYS A 29 -10.60 -8.18 -8.54
C LYS A 29 -10.01 -6.89 -9.09
N GLN A 30 -10.79 -6.06 -9.80
CA GLN A 30 -10.34 -4.76 -10.28
C GLN A 30 -9.92 -3.80 -9.15
N LEU A 31 -10.69 -3.75 -8.06
CA LEU A 31 -10.32 -2.95 -6.89
C LEU A 31 -9.03 -3.45 -6.24
N CYS A 32 -8.88 -4.76 -6.10
CA CYS A 32 -7.68 -5.39 -5.56
C CYS A 32 -6.47 -5.15 -6.47
N ASP A 33 -6.58 -5.33 -7.78
CA ASP A 33 -5.48 -5.09 -8.73
C ASP A 33 -5.01 -3.64 -8.67
N ARG A 34 -5.94 -2.68 -8.62
CA ARG A 34 -5.56 -1.27 -8.51
C ARG A 34 -4.85 -0.94 -7.19
N SER A 35 -5.24 -1.58 -6.08
CA SER A 35 -4.77 -1.18 -4.74
C SER A 35 -3.57 -2.01 -4.26
N PHE A 36 -3.51 -3.28 -4.67
CA PHE A 36 -2.54 -4.28 -4.22
C PHE A 36 -1.66 -4.79 -5.35
N LEU A 37 -1.91 -4.36 -6.59
CA LEU A 37 -1.19 -4.74 -7.79
C LEU A 37 -1.48 -6.20 -8.19
N SER A 38 -1.45 -6.46 -9.49
CA SER A 38 -1.87 -7.72 -10.09
C SER A 38 -1.00 -8.89 -9.64
N LEU A 39 0.29 -8.65 -9.40
CA LEU A 39 1.25 -9.68 -8.99
C LEU A 39 0.88 -10.38 -7.68
N TRP A 40 0.16 -9.72 -6.78
CA TRP A 40 -0.20 -10.27 -5.46
C TRP A 40 -1.70 -10.53 -5.30
N SER A 41 -2.52 -10.21 -6.31
CA SER A 41 -3.99 -10.26 -6.24
C SER A 41 -4.55 -11.35 -7.15
N TYR A 42 -5.05 -12.45 -6.58
CA TYR A 42 -5.50 -13.60 -7.35
C TYR A 42 -6.95 -13.95 -7.08
N ALA A 43 -7.78 -13.96 -8.13
CA ALA A 43 -9.08 -14.60 -8.12
C ALA A 43 -8.97 -16.06 -8.59
N GLY A 44 -10.00 -16.87 -8.33
CA GLY A 44 -10.06 -18.24 -8.84
C GLY A 44 -8.93 -19.13 -8.31
N ILE A 45 -8.62 -19.04 -7.01
CA ILE A 45 -7.67 -19.94 -6.36
C ILE A 45 -8.41 -21.21 -5.90
N TYR A 46 -7.88 -22.35 -6.31
CA TYR A 46 -8.45 -23.66 -6.02
C TYR A 46 -7.57 -24.44 -5.05
N ARG A 47 -8.22 -25.23 -4.21
CA ARG A 47 -7.60 -26.31 -3.45
C ARG A 47 -8.00 -27.65 -4.04
N ASP A 48 -7.10 -28.63 -3.98
CA ASP A 48 -7.38 -29.97 -4.44
C ASP A 48 -8.22 -30.74 -3.40
N GLN A 49 -9.40 -31.20 -3.83
CA GLN A 49 -10.16 -32.22 -3.12
C GLN A 49 -10.19 -33.49 -3.97
N PHE A 50 -9.98 -34.64 -3.35
CA PHE A 50 -10.23 -35.93 -4.00
C PHE A 50 -11.75 -36.11 -4.10
N SER A 51 -12.25 -36.52 -5.27
CA SER A 51 -13.63 -37.00 -5.40
C SER A 51 -13.85 -38.23 -4.51
N ASP A 52 -15.11 -38.55 -4.17
CA ASP A 52 -15.47 -39.74 -3.40
C ASP A 52 -14.89 -41.04 -4.01
N SER A 53 -14.67 -41.05 -5.33
CA SER A 53 -14.03 -42.16 -6.06
C SER A 53 -12.50 -42.25 -5.92
N HIS A 54 -11.82 -41.33 -5.23
CA HIS A 54 -10.35 -41.22 -5.07
C HIS A 54 -9.52 -41.18 -6.37
N THR A 55 -10.18 -41.13 -7.53
CA THR A 55 -9.54 -41.24 -8.86
C THR A 55 -9.47 -39.92 -9.62
N LYS A 56 -10.18 -38.87 -9.19
CA LYS A 56 -10.21 -37.57 -9.88
C LYS A 56 -10.01 -36.41 -8.90
N ARG A 57 -9.01 -35.56 -9.15
CA ARG A 57 -8.86 -34.28 -8.44
C ARG A 57 -9.96 -33.34 -8.91
N ASN A 58 -10.75 -32.81 -7.98
CA ASN A 58 -11.74 -31.79 -8.25
C ASN A 58 -11.35 -30.53 -7.45
N GLY A 59 -10.89 -29.50 -8.17
CA GLY A 59 -10.56 -28.22 -7.54
C GLY A 59 -11.80 -27.57 -6.96
N LYS A 60 -11.73 -27.21 -5.68
CA LYS A 60 -12.73 -26.39 -5.01
C LYS A 60 -12.14 -25.02 -4.74
N GLU A 61 -12.83 -23.98 -5.20
CA GLU A 61 -12.41 -22.60 -4.96
C GLU A 61 -12.32 -22.33 -3.46
N ILE A 62 -11.25 -21.62 -3.06
CA ILE A 62 -10.94 -21.37 -1.65
C ILE A 62 -11.60 -20.07 -1.16
N CYS A 63 -11.58 -19.03 -1.99
CA CYS A 63 -12.14 -17.70 -1.76
C CYS A 63 -12.25 -16.93 -3.08
N ASP A 64 -12.96 -15.81 -3.08
CA ASP A 64 -13.21 -15.03 -4.29
C ASP A 64 -11.97 -14.27 -4.76
N VAL A 65 -11.23 -13.65 -3.83
CA VAL A 65 -9.90 -13.07 -4.07
C VAL A 65 -8.97 -13.37 -2.90
N LEU A 66 -7.76 -13.84 -3.22
CA LEU A 66 -6.65 -14.04 -2.29
C LEU A 66 -5.58 -13.00 -2.58
N VAL A 67 -5.15 -12.25 -1.55
CA VAL A 67 -4.02 -11.32 -1.64
C VAL A 67 -2.92 -11.81 -0.71
N VAL A 68 -1.70 -11.95 -1.23
CA VAL A 68 -0.54 -12.41 -0.45
C VAL A 68 0.58 -11.40 -0.57
N PHE A 69 0.88 -10.68 0.50
CA PHE A 69 1.93 -9.65 0.52
C PHE A 69 2.68 -9.68 1.85
N ASP A 70 4.01 -9.75 1.79
CA ASP A 70 4.89 -10.10 2.90
C ASP A 70 4.37 -11.29 3.70
N ASN A 71 4.20 -11.10 5.00
CA ASN A 71 3.63 -12.06 5.92
C ASN A 71 2.10 -11.92 6.05
N HIS A 72 1.46 -11.09 5.23
CA HIS A 72 0.03 -10.85 5.27
C HIS A 72 -0.71 -11.61 4.17
N ILE A 73 -1.81 -12.27 4.57
CA ILE A 73 -2.71 -13.00 3.67
C ILE A 73 -4.12 -12.44 3.86
N VAL A 74 -4.65 -11.77 2.85
CA VAL A 74 -6.02 -11.24 2.86
C VAL A 74 -6.93 -12.17 2.08
N ILE A 75 -7.96 -12.69 2.74
CA ILE A 75 -8.93 -13.62 2.16
C ILE A 75 -10.26 -12.89 2.03
N PHE A 76 -10.67 -12.61 0.80
CA PHE A 76 -11.95 -11.99 0.51
C PHE A 76 -13.02 -13.02 0.18
N SER A 77 -14.21 -12.84 0.76
CA SER A 77 -15.44 -13.46 0.29
C SER A 77 -16.47 -12.40 -0.09
N ASP A 78 -16.87 -12.38 -1.36
CA ASP A 78 -17.86 -11.48 -1.95
C ASP A 78 -19.20 -12.19 -2.07
N LYS A 79 -20.27 -11.61 -1.52
CA LYS A 79 -21.60 -12.23 -1.58
C LYS A 79 -22.71 -11.22 -1.76
N HIS A 80 -23.45 -11.37 -2.84
CA HIS A 80 -24.64 -10.57 -3.12
C HIS A 80 -25.93 -11.30 -2.72
N ILE A 81 -26.57 -10.85 -1.65
CA ILE A 81 -27.84 -11.40 -1.16
C ILE A 81 -28.90 -10.30 -1.20
N LYS A 82 -29.97 -10.51 -1.97
CA LYS A 82 -31.12 -9.60 -1.97
C LYS A 82 -31.72 -9.56 -0.56
N PHE A 83 -31.87 -8.35 -0.01
CA PHE A 83 -32.54 -8.17 1.27
C PHE A 83 -34.03 -8.54 1.15
N PRO A 84 -34.54 -9.47 1.98
CA PRO A 84 -35.95 -9.82 1.95
C PRO A 84 -36.82 -8.63 2.35
N ASN A 85 -38.05 -8.57 1.82
CA ASN A 85 -39.04 -7.56 2.20
C ASN A 85 -40.37 -8.25 2.50
N THR A 86 -40.39 -9.00 3.62
CA THR A 86 -41.56 -9.79 4.03
C THR A 86 -42.50 -9.03 4.97
N GLY A 87 -42.11 -7.82 5.37
CA GLY A 87 -42.86 -6.98 6.32
C GLY A 87 -42.41 -7.15 7.78
N ASP A 88 -41.46 -8.05 8.05
CA ASP A 88 -40.84 -8.24 9.35
C ASP A 88 -39.33 -7.99 9.26
N LEU A 89 -38.93 -6.78 9.62
CA LEU A 89 -37.54 -6.32 9.51
C LEU A 89 -36.55 -7.21 10.28
N HIS A 90 -36.92 -7.68 11.47
CA HIS A 90 -36.02 -8.51 12.28
C HIS A 90 -35.82 -9.89 11.65
N ASN A 91 -36.89 -10.50 11.14
CA ASN A 91 -36.78 -11.78 10.43
C ASN A 91 -36.06 -11.63 9.08
N ASP A 92 -36.31 -10.54 8.35
CA ASP A 92 -35.62 -10.22 7.10
C ASP A 92 -34.13 -10.00 7.32
N TRP A 93 -33.75 -9.22 8.33
CA TRP A 93 -32.37 -9.02 8.77
C TRP A 93 -31.72 -10.34 9.15
N ARG A 94 -32.34 -11.17 10.00
CA ARG A 94 -31.80 -12.47 10.42
C ARG A 94 -31.52 -13.38 9.22
N ARG A 95 -32.44 -13.42 8.25
CA ARG A 95 -32.30 -14.22 7.03
C ARG A 95 -31.18 -13.70 6.13
N TRP A 96 -31.08 -12.38 5.96
CA TRP A 96 -30.02 -11.76 5.17
C TRP A 96 -28.65 -11.95 5.85
N TYR A 97 -28.53 -11.62 7.14
CA TYR A 97 -27.30 -11.72 7.93
C TYR A 97 -26.71 -13.14 7.91
N LYS A 98 -27.56 -14.16 8.13
CA LYS A 98 -27.12 -15.57 8.07
C LYS A 98 -26.47 -15.90 6.71
N LYS A 99 -27.11 -15.50 5.61
CA LYS A 99 -26.67 -15.81 4.25
C LYS A 99 -25.47 -14.97 3.82
N ALA A 100 -25.50 -13.66 4.06
CA ALA A 100 -24.52 -12.71 3.56
C ALA A 100 -23.27 -12.62 4.43
N ILE A 101 -23.42 -12.74 5.76
CA ILE A 101 -22.33 -12.53 6.72
C ILE A 101 -21.87 -13.85 7.34
N GLU A 102 -22.75 -14.62 8.01
CA GLU A 102 -22.30 -15.80 8.77
C GLU A 102 -21.73 -16.91 7.87
N GLU A 103 -22.40 -17.20 6.75
CA GLU A 103 -21.91 -18.20 5.79
C GLU A 103 -20.59 -17.79 5.14
N SER A 104 -20.44 -16.51 4.76
CA SER A 104 -19.19 -15.98 4.18
C SER A 104 -18.06 -15.96 5.20
N ALA A 105 -18.34 -15.61 6.46
CA ALA A 105 -17.37 -15.68 7.56
C ALA A 105 -16.87 -17.12 7.77
N LYS A 106 -17.76 -18.11 7.72
CA LYS A 106 -17.38 -19.54 7.77
C LYS A 106 -16.49 -19.94 6.58
N GLN A 107 -16.76 -19.41 5.39
CA GLN A 107 -15.96 -19.66 4.19
C GLN A 107 -14.53 -19.12 4.35
N VAL A 108 -14.35 -17.85 4.71
CA VAL A 108 -13.00 -17.27 4.89
C VAL A 108 -12.24 -17.90 6.05
N CYS A 109 -12.90 -18.28 7.14
CA CYS A 109 -12.27 -19.07 8.21
C CYS A 109 -11.88 -20.48 7.75
N GLY A 110 -12.68 -21.09 6.88
CA GLY A 110 -12.37 -22.38 6.26
C GLY A 110 -11.17 -22.29 5.32
N ALA A 111 -11.07 -21.22 4.55
CA ALA A 111 -9.94 -20.90 3.68
C ALA A 111 -8.65 -20.73 4.50
N GLU A 112 -8.67 -19.89 5.55
CA GLU A 112 -7.53 -19.72 6.45
C GLU A 112 -7.04 -21.07 7.01
N ARG A 113 -7.94 -21.88 7.57
CA ARG A 113 -7.59 -23.20 8.12
C ARG A 113 -6.95 -24.12 7.08
N TRP A 114 -7.41 -24.06 5.84
CA TRP A 114 -6.82 -24.84 4.75
C TRP A 114 -5.41 -24.34 4.42
N ILE A 115 -5.24 -23.04 4.21
CA ILE A 115 -3.95 -22.43 3.84
C ILE A 115 -2.90 -22.70 4.91
N ARG A 116 -3.25 -22.56 6.20
CA ARG A 116 -2.33 -22.87 7.31
C ARG A 116 -1.89 -24.33 7.33
N ARG A 117 -2.79 -25.27 7.03
CA ARG A 117 -2.52 -26.71 7.12
C ARG A 117 -1.86 -27.27 5.86
N PHE A 118 -2.15 -26.68 4.70
CA PHE A 118 -1.76 -27.20 3.39
C PHE A 118 -1.32 -26.05 2.46
N PRO A 119 -0.26 -25.30 2.80
CA PRO A 119 0.16 -24.13 2.03
C PRO A 119 0.55 -24.46 0.58
N ASP A 120 1.11 -25.64 0.33
CA ASP A 120 1.55 -26.08 -1.01
C ASP A 120 0.43 -26.67 -1.88
N ARG A 121 -0.83 -26.62 -1.41
CA ARG A 121 -2.00 -27.22 -2.07
C ARG A 121 -2.98 -26.17 -2.57
N LEU A 122 -2.44 -25.10 -3.16
CA LEU A 122 -3.16 -24.04 -3.83
C LEU A 122 -2.79 -24.02 -5.31
N PHE A 123 -3.79 -23.78 -6.15
CA PHE A 123 -3.67 -23.85 -7.60
C PHE A 123 -4.43 -22.69 -8.26
N VAL A 124 -3.92 -22.21 -9.38
CA VAL A 124 -4.56 -21.15 -10.18
C VAL A 124 -5.54 -21.68 -11.22
N ASP A 125 -5.74 -23.01 -11.25
CA ASP A 125 -6.64 -23.68 -12.17
C ASP A 125 -7.49 -24.74 -11.46
N ARG A 126 -8.73 -24.93 -11.95
CA ARG A 126 -9.67 -25.88 -11.36
C ARG A 126 -9.22 -27.34 -11.45
N SER A 127 -8.35 -27.68 -12.39
CA SER A 127 -7.81 -29.05 -12.50
C SER A 127 -6.68 -29.34 -11.51
N CYS A 128 -6.24 -28.33 -10.75
CA CYS A 128 -5.17 -28.43 -9.75
C CYS A 128 -3.86 -28.97 -10.36
N THR A 129 -3.46 -28.36 -11.49
CA THR A 129 -2.27 -28.72 -12.26
C THR A 129 -1.21 -27.63 -12.26
N LYS A 130 -1.62 -26.36 -12.12
CA LYS A 130 -0.78 -25.19 -12.05
C LYS A 130 -0.75 -24.68 -10.61
N PRO A 131 0.36 -24.88 -9.87
CA PRO A 131 0.46 -24.43 -8.49
C PRO A 131 0.34 -22.91 -8.40
N PHE A 132 -0.08 -22.42 -7.23
CA PHE A 132 -0.07 -21.01 -6.90
C PHE A 132 1.37 -20.48 -6.98
N PRO A 133 1.63 -19.39 -7.74
CA PRO A 133 3.00 -18.98 -8.08
C PRO A 133 3.70 -18.21 -6.96
N ILE A 134 2.97 -17.67 -5.98
CA ILE A 134 3.55 -16.90 -4.89
C ILE A 134 3.81 -17.82 -3.70
N LYS A 135 5.04 -17.82 -3.20
CA LYS A 135 5.41 -18.52 -1.99
C LYS A 135 4.68 -17.91 -0.79
N LEU A 136 3.95 -18.73 -0.06
CA LEU A 136 3.27 -18.30 1.16
C LEU A 136 4.26 -18.15 2.32
N PRO A 137 4.04 -17.20 3.24
CA PRO A 137 4.79 -17.13 4.50
C PRO A 137 4.58 -18.41 5.32
N SER A 138 5.52 -18.68 6.23
CA SER A 138 5.36 -19.79 7.17
C SER A 138 4.10 -19.59 8.02
N PRO A 139 3.38 -20.67 8.42
CA PRO A 139 2.15 -20.53 9.19
C PRO A 139 2.29 -19.74 10.51
N ASP A 140 3.48 -19.76 11.12
CA ASP A 140 3.78 -19.08 12.38
C ASP A 140 4.02 -17.58 12.21
N GLU A 141 4.49 -17.15 11.03
CA GLU A 141 4.71 -15.74 10.69
C GLU A 141 3.50 -15.12 9.98
N ALA A 142 2.59 -15.95 9.45
CA ALA A 142 1.47 -15.50 8.64
C ALA A 142 0.36 -14.78 9.45
N HIS A 143 0.07 -13.56 9.05
CA HIS A 143 -1.05 -12.74 9.53
C HIS A 143 -2.22 -12.83 8.55
N PHE A 144 -3.31 -13.44 8.98
CA PHE A 144 -4.50 -13.63 8.17
C PHE A 144 -5.52 -12.53 8.42
N HIS A 145 -5.94 -11.86 7.34
CA HIS A 145 -6.99 -10.85 7.33
C HIS A 145 -8.22 -11.43 6.64
N ARG A 146 -9.28 -11.67 7.41
CA ARG A 146 -10.54 -12.24 6.88
C ARG A 146 -11.50 -11.13 6.52
N VAL A 147 -11.86 -11.04 5.25
CA VAL A 147 -12.70 -9.96 4.73
C VAL A 147 -13.97 -10.53 4.09
N VAL A 148 -15.13 -10.10 4.58
CA VAL A 148 -16.43 -10.40 4.01
C VAL A 148 -17.01 -9.14 3.38
N VAL A 149 -17.39 -9.23 2.12
CA VAL A 149 -18.06 -8.16 1.37
C VAL A 149 -19.52 -8.57 1.15
N ALA A 150 -20.40 -8.02 1.98
CA ALA A 150 -21.82 -8.37 2.05
C ALA A 150 -22.69 -7.31 1.38
N HIS A 151 -23.30 -7.66 0.25
CA HIS A 151 -24.13 -6.73 -0.53
C HIS A 151 -25.63 -6.94 -0.32
N GLY A 152 -26.39 -5.91 -0.70
CA GLY A 152 -27.84 -5.98 -0.87
C GLY A 152 -28.66 -5.42 0.28
N ALA A 153 -28.05 -5.06 1.41
CA ALA A 153 -28.74 -4.42 2.54
C ALA A 153 -28.86 -2.88 2.42
N ALA A 154 -28.01 -2.23 1.60
CA ALA A 154 -27.84 -0.77 1.65
C ALA A 154 -29.12 0.02 1.36
N ASP A 155 -29.91 -0.37 0.35
CA ASP A 155 -31.15 0.32 0.01
C ASP A 155 -32.16 0.23 1.16
N ARG A 156 -32.37 -0.99 1.69
CA ARG A 156 -33.27 -1.19 2.81
C ARG A 156 -32.78 -0.55 4.10
N CYS A 157 -31.46 -0.48 4.30
CA CYS A 157 -30.85 0.27 5.39
C CYS A 157 -31.25 1.75 5.30
N ARG A 158 -31.07 2.39 4.14
CA ARG A 158 -31.47 3.79 3.94
C ARG A 158 -32.97 4.02 4.14
N ASP A 159 -33.81 3.12 3.64
CA ASP A 159 -35.26 3.25 3.79
C ASP A 159 -35.71 3.21 5.26
N GLU A 160 -35.04 2.42 6.10
CA GLU A 160 -35.41 2.20 7.50
C GLU A 160 -34.71 3.15 8.49
N VAL A 161 -33.42 3.43 8.28
CA VAL A 161 -32.59 4.20 9.22
C VAL A 161 -31.99 5.47 8.63
N GLY A 162 -32.16 5.72 7.33
CA GLY A 162 -31.59 6.88 6.65
C GLY A 162 -30.10 6.75 6.35
N GLY A 163 -29.45 7.89 6.15
CA GLY A 163 -28.01 7.99 6.00
C GLY A 163 -27.42 7.42 4.70
N SER A 164 -26.15 7.01 4.74
CA SER A 164 -25.43 6.41 3.60
C SER A 164 -25.98 5.03 3.20
N GLY A 165 -26.63 4.33 4.12
CA GLY A 165 -27.05 2.93 3.97
C GLY A 165 -25.98 1.91 4.39
N SER A 166 -24.85 2.37 4.92
CA SER A 166 -23.82 1.50 5.44
C SER A 166 -24.25 0.80 6.73
N LEU A 167 -23.62 -0.34 7.01
CA LEU A 167 -23.87 -1.08 8.25
C LEU A 167 -23.14 -0.38 9.39
N ALA A 168 -23.87 -0.08 10.47
CA ALA A 168 -23.26 0.44 11.69
C ALA A 168 -22.36 -0.61 12.34
N ILE A 169 -21.31 -0.18 13.04
CA ILE A 169 -20.38 -1.06 13.73
C ILE A 169 -20.58 -0.88 15.23
N GLU A 170 -21.02 -1.94 15.91
CA GLU A 170 -21.20 -1.96 17.36
C GLU A 170 -20.61 -3.26 17.92
N PRO A 171 -19.38 -3.24 18.47
CA PRO A 171 -18.68 -4.47 18.85
C PRO A 171 -19.42 -5.36 19.84
N SER A 172 -20.26 -4.78 20.71
CA SER A 172 -21.10 -5.50 21.68
C SER A 172 -22.25 -6.29 21.05
N VAL A 173 -22.68 -5.95 19.83
CA VAL A 173 -23.73 -6.68 19.12
C VAL A 173 -23.19 -8.03 18.69
N THR A 174 -23.91 -9.09 19.01
CA THR A 174 -23.57 -10.45 18.57
C THR A 174 -24.59 -10.98 17.57
N GLY A 175 -24.09 -11.53 16.46
CA GLY A 175 -24.91 -12.10 15.40
C GLY A 175 -25.91 -11.09 14.82
N SER A 176 -27.13 -11.56 14.55
CA SER A 176 -28.20 -10.77 13.93
C SER A 176 -29.13 -10.07 14.94
N SER A 177 -28.67 -9.80 16.15
CA SER A 177 -29.51 -9.28 17.25
C SER A 177 -30.03 -7.86 17.01
N LYS A 178 -29.31 -7.03 16.25
CA LYS A 178 -29.70 -5.66 15.91
C LYS A 178 -29.66 -5.45 14.38
N PRO A 179 -30.77 -5.07 13.74
CA PRO A 179 -30.80 -4.78 12.30
C PRO A 179 -29.77 -3.74 11.87
N PHE A 180 -29.21 -3.93 10.68
CA PHE A 180 -28.22 -3.04 10.04
C PHE A 180 -26.98 -2.72 10.88
N THR A 181 -26.67 -3.57 11.86
CA THR A 181 -25.52 -3.40 12.74
C THR A 181 -24.67 -4.65 12.72
N VAL A 182 -23.35 -4.49 12.57
CA VAL A 182 -22.37 -5.55 12.62
C VAL A 182 -21.51 -5.42 13.87
N GLY A 183 -21.19 -6.57 14.47
CA GLY A 183 -20.34 -6.68 15.64
C GLY A 183 -19.67 -8.04 15.66
N THR A 184 -19.66 -8.70 16.81
CA THR A 184 -19.12 -10.06 16.92
C THR A 184 -20.03 -11.05 16.17
N ILE A 185 -19.55 -11.63 15.06
CA ILE A 185 -20.33 -12.62 14.30
C ILE A 185 -20.54 -13.89 15.13
N ASN A 186 -19.44 -14.46 15.60
CA ASN A 186 -19.39 -15.63 16.46
C ASN A 186 -18.03 -15.60 17.19
N PRO A 187 -17.99 -15.63 18.53
CA PRO A 187 -16.74 -15.58 19.29
C PRO A 187 -15.69 -16.64 18.87
N MET A 188 -16.14 -17.79 18.38
CA MET A 188 -15.26 -18.90 17.95
C MET A 188 -14.61 -18.69 16.59
N LEU A 189 -15.08 -17.74 15.77
CA LEU A 189 -14.51 -17.45 14.46
C LEU A 189 -13.36 -16.43 14.52
N GLY A 190 -13.16 -15.78 15.66
CA GLY A 190 -12.26 -14.63 15.76
C GLY A 190 -12.77 -13.42 14.96
N TYR A 191 -11.91 -12.43 14.74
CA TYR A 191 -12.27 -11.19 14.05
C TYR A 191 -12.39 -11.37 12.53
N VAL A 192 -13.41 -10.75 11.94
CA VAL A 192 -13.68 -10.74 10.49
C VAL A 192 -14.10 -9.32 10.12
N HIS A 193 -13.42 -8.72 9.15
CA HIS A 193 -13.81 -7.43 8.61
C HIS A 193 -15.06 -7.60 7.74
N ILE A 194 -16.09 -6.80 8.00
CA ILE A 194 -17.31 -6.77 7.19
C ILE A 194 -17.35 -5.43 6.47
N PHE A 195 -17.50 -5.49 5.16
CA PHE A 195 -17.74 -4.35 4.29
C PHE A 195 -18.97 -4.63 3.42
N ASP A 196 -19.52 -3.58 2.82
CA ASP A 196 -20.37 -3.68 1.63
C ASP A 196 -19.59 -3.13 0.41
N LYS A 197 -20.21 -3.14 -0.78
CA LYS A 197 -19.59 -2.58 -2.00
C LYS A 197 -19.15 -1.12 -1.83
N TYR A 198 -19.97 -0.32 -1.14
CA TYR A 198 -19.79 1.11 -1.05
C TYR A 198 -18.60 1.46 -0.14
N THR A 199 -18.59 0.86 1.04
CA THR A 199 -17.56 1.03 2.07
C THR A 199 -16.23 0.41 1.67
N LEU A 200 -16.22 -0.79 1.07
CA LEU A 200 -14.98 -1.39 0.57
C LEU A 200 -14.34 -0.51 -0.51
N ARG A 201 -15.15 0.02 -1.43
CA ARG A 201 -14.67 0.94 -2.45
C ARG A 201 -14.04 2.18 -1.83
N ILE A 202 -14.71 2.81 -0.86
CA ILE A 202 -14.18 3.98 -0.15
C ILE A 202 -12.83 3.68 0.50
N VAL A 203 -12.72 2.55 1.20
CA VAL A 203 -11.47 2.12 1.84
C VAL A 203 -10.37 1.93 0.80
N LEU A 204 -10.62 1.12 -0.24
CA LEU A 204 -9.62 0.82 -1.28
C LEU A 204 -9.34 2.00 -2.23
N GLU A 205 -10.15 3.06 -2.22
CA GLU A 205 -9.86 4.35 -2.90
C GLU A 205 -9.09 5.34 -2.03
N SER A 206 -9.00 5.11 -0.72
CA SER A 206 -8.42 6.07 0.23
C SER A 206 -7.11 5.59 0.84
N VAL A 207 -7.00 4.29 1.09
CA VAL A 207 -5.80 3.59 1.55
C VAL A 207 -5.40 2.58 0.46
N ASP A 208 -5.11 3.12 -0.73
CA ASP A 208 -5.03 2.41 -2.00
C ASP A 208 -3.63 1.84 -2.33
N THR A 209 -2.87 1.51 -1.30
CA THR A 209 -1.68 0.65 -1.38
C THR A 209 -1.85 -0.52 -0.43
N ILE A 210 -1.21 -1.65 -0.70
CA ILE A 210 -1.27 -2.82 0.18
C ILE A 210 -0.81 -2.50 1.62
N SER A 211 0.22 -1.66 1.77
CA SER A 211 0.72 -1.21 3.07
C SER A 211 -0.30 -0.32 3.80
N ASP A 212 -0.85 0.69 3.13
CA ASP A 212 -1.86 1.58 3.72
C ASP A 212 -3.12 0.79 4.15
N PHE A 213 -3.56 -0.16 3.32
CA PHE A 213 -4.72 -1.00 3.61
C PHE A 213 -4.48 -1.95 4.78
N ILE A 214 -3.38 -2.71 4.78
CA ILE A 214 -3.01 -3.62 5.86
C ILE A 214 -2.90 -2.87 7.18
N GLU A 215 -2.27 -1.69 7.17
CA GLU A 215 -2.12 -0.85 8.34
C GLU A 215 -3.49 -0.44 8.90
N TYR A 216 -4.39 0.06 8.03
CA TYR A 216 -5.75 0.43 8.41
C TYR A 216 -6.52 -0.73 9.04
N ILE A 217 -6.62 -1.88 8.36
CA ILE A 217 -7.42 -3.01 8.86
C ILE A 217 -6.81 -3.61 10.12
N SER A 218 -5.48 -3.67 10.24
CA SER A 218 -4.80 -4.16 11.43
C SER A 218 -5.03 -3.24 12.64
N LYS A 219 -4.92 -1.92 12.45
CA LYS A 219 -5.19 -0.93 13.51
C LYS A 219 -6.68 -0.91 13.87
N LYS A 220 -7.59 -1.13 12.90
CA LYS A 220 -9.04 -1.26 13.13
C LYS A 220 -9.37 -2.47 13.99
N GLU A 221 -8.83 -3.64 13.66
CA GLU A 221 -9.03 -4.86 14.45
C GLU A 221 -8.59 -4.64 15.91
N LYS A 222 -7.35 -4.15 16.10
CA LYS A 222 -6.81 -3.84 17.44
C LYS A 222 -7.67 -2.83 18.19
N PHE A 223 -8.14 -1.77 17.51
CA PHE A 223 -8.99 -0.77 18.13
C PHE A 223 -10.32 -1.36 18.59
N ILE A 224 -10.99 -2.16 17.76
CA ILE A 224 -12.25 -2.80 18.13
C ILE A 224 -12.03 -3.81 19.28
N GLN A 225 -11.00 -4.63 19.20
CA GLN A 225 -10.66 -5.62 20.24
C GLN A 225 -10.23 -4.97 21.57
N SER A 226 -9.73 -3.73 21.54
CA SER A 226 -9.41 -2.99 22.77
C SER A 226 -10.64 -2.65 23.63
N GLY A 227 -11.85 -2.81 23.09
CA GLY A 227 -13.10 -2.48 23.77
C GLY A 227 -13.40 -0.97 23.83
N LYS A 228 -12.58 -0.13 23.20
CA LYS A 228 -12.74 1.32 23.20
C LYS A 228 -13.76 1.82 22.17
N LEU A 229 -14.05 1.09 21.11
CA LEU A 229 -15.11 1.47 20.17
C LEU A 229 -16.46 1.06 20.77
N LEU A 230 -17.31 2.04 21.10
CA LEU A 230 -18.69 1.77 21.48
C LEU A 230 -19.57 1.61 20.24
N TRP A 231 -19.45 2.53 19.29
CA TRP A 231 -20.29 2.55 18.09
C TRP A 231 -19.66 3.38 16.97
N ALA A 232 -19.84 2.98 15.72
CA ALA A 232 -19.59 3.79 14.52
C ALA A 232 -20.78 3.71 13.55
N ALA A 233 -21.14 4.85 12.96
CA ALA A 233 -22.25 4.95 12.00
C ALA A 233 -22.06 4.09 10.75
N GLY A 234 -20.83 4.02 10.26
CA GLY A 234 -20.43 3.24 9.10
C GLY A 234 -18.92 3.08 9.04
N GLU A 235 -18.46 2.27 8.11
CA GLU A 235 -17.03 2.06 7.88
C GLU A 235 -16.34 3.32 7.36
N GLU A 236 -17.03 4.09 6.52
CA GLU A 236 -16.54 5.32 5.91
C GLU A 236 -16.24 6.39 6.96
N ASP A 237 -17.07 6.51 8.00
CA ASP A 237 -16.83 7.44 9.10
C ASP A 237 -15.74 6.92 10.04
N LEU A 238 -15.67 5.61 10.25
CA LEU A 238 -14.56 4.97 10.97
C LEU A 238 -13.21 5.21 10.26
N LEU A 239 -13.18 5.10 8.94
CA LEU A 239 -12.03 5.42 8.11
C LEU A 239 -11.70 6.92 8.18
N ALA A 240 -12.69 7.80 8.13
CA ALA A 240 -12.50 9.24 8.28
C ALA A 240 -11.86 9.57 9.63
N TYR A 241 -12.28 8.92 10.70
CA TYR A 241 -11.65 9.05 12.01
C TYR A 241 -10.18 8.63 11.94
N TYR A 242 -9.90 7.43 11.41
CA TYR A 242 -8.53 6.93 11.27
C TYR A 242 -7.62 7.89 10.49
N LEU A 243 -8.08 8.40 9.35
CA LEU A 243 -7.30 9.26 8.45
C LEU A 243 -7.00 10.65 9.03
N GLN A 244 -7.78 11.10 10.01
CA GLN A 244 -7.64 12.42 10.62
C GLN A 244 -6.77 12.43 11.89
N HIS A 245 -6.42 11.26 12.43
CA HIS A 245 -5.72 11.15 13.70
C HIS A 245 -4.32 10.56 13.55
N PHE A 246 -3.36 11.18 14.23
CA PHE A 246 -1.96 10.78 14.26
C PHE A 246 -1.51 10.63 15.71
N ASP A 247 -0.73 9.60 16.01
CA ASP A 247 -0.16 9.40 17.33
C ASP A 247 1.02 10.33 17.61
N ASP A 248 1.62 10.23 18.80
CA ASP A 248 2.76 11.05 19.20
C ASP A 248 4.01 10.81 18.32
N GLY A 249 4.08 9.67 17.64
CA GLY A 249 5.11 9.32 16.65
C GLY A 249 4.84 9.90 15.26
N GLY A 250 3.65 10.47 15.02
CA GLY A 250 3.22 10.96 13.72
C GLY A 250 2.71 9.87 12.79
N GLU A 251 2.39 8.68 13.31
CA GLU A 251 1.74 7.61 12.54
C GLU A 251 0.23 7.73 12.63
N LYS A 252 -0.47 7.36 11.56
CA LYS A 252 -1.94 7.33 11.57
C LYS A 252 -2.48 6.27 12.51
N GLY A 253 -3.64 6.52 13.11
CA GLY A 253 -4.26 5.50 13.95
C GLY A 253 -5.54 5.94 14.63
N PHE A 254 -6.13 4.99 15.36
CA PHE A 254 -7.25 5.26 16.26
C PHE A 254 -6.72 5.84 17.58
N VAL A 255 -6.35 7.12 17.54
CA VAL A 255 -5.79 7.81 18.71
C VAL A 255 -6.91 8.22 19.64
N ILE A 256 -6.81 7.77 20.89
CA ILE A 256 -7.83 7.98 21.93
C ILE A 256 -7.13 8.46 23.18
N PRO A 257 -7.50 9.64 23.71
CA PRO A 257 -6.94 10.13 24.96
C PRO A 257 -7.16 9.14 26.10
N GLN A 258 -6.19 8.99 27.01
CA GLN A 258 -6.25 7.97 28.06
C GLN A 258 -7.47 8.10 28.99
N TYR A 259 -8.02 9.30 29.15
CA TYR A 259 -9.20 9.57 29.96
C TYR A 259 -10.53 9.21 29.26
N VAL A 260 -10.50 8.87 27.96
CA VAL A 260 -11.66 8.46 27.18
C VAL A 260 -11.82 6.96 27.27
N ASN A 261 -12.90 6.51 27.91
CA ASN A 261 -13.23 5.09 28.03
C ASN A 261 -13.79 4.50 26.73
N TYR A 262 -14.60 5.29 26.03
CA TYR A 262 -15.35 4.84 24.84
C TYR A 262 -15.39 5.93 23.77
N VAL A 263 -15.36 5.50 22.51
CA VAL A 263 -15.49 6.35 21.34
C VAL A 263 -16.77 6.01 20.60
N VAL A 264 -17.49 7.07 20.20
CA VAL A 264 -18.65 7.02 19.32
C VAL A 264 -18.31 7.82 18.06
N ILE A 265 -18.41 7.18 16.91
CA ILE A 265 -18.10 7.78 15.61
C ILE A 265 -19.41 8.06 14.90
N GLN A 266 -19.72 9.34 14.72
CA GLN A 266 -20.99 9.81 14.18
C GLN A 266 -21.01 9.80 12.66
N GLU A 267 -22.22 9.79 12.10
CA GLU A 267 -22.42 9.90 10.67
C GLU A 267 -21.97 11.27 10.15
N GLY A 268 -21.36 11.30 8.97
CA GLY A 268 -21.03 12.54 8.24
C GLY A 268 -19.56 12.92 8.31
N MET A 269 -18.77 12.28 9.17
CA MET A 269 -17.32 12.48 9.27
C MET A 269 -16.62 12.22 7.93
N TRP A 270 -17.06 11.21 7.17
CA TRP A 270 -16.54 10.94 5.82
C TRP A 270 -16.82 12.08 4.85
N GLN A 271 -18.05 12.60 4.85
CA GLN A 271 -18.42 13.70 3.95
C GLN A 271 -17.63 14.97 4.26
N GLU A 272 -17.50 15.31 5.55
CA GLU A 272 -16.68 16.43 6.02
C GLU A 272 -15.21 16.26 5.63
N PHE A 273 -14.66 15.05 5.81
CA PHE A 273 -13.29 14.73 5.44
C PHE A 273 -13.04 14.91 3.93
N CYS A 274 -13.94 14.41 3.07
CA CYS A 274 -13.83 14.56 1.62
C CYS A 274 -13.87 16.03 1.17
N GLN A 275 -14.65 16.87 1.84
CA GLN A 275 -14.77 18.29 1.51
C GLN A 275 -13.63 19.14 2.09
N HIS A 276 -12.85 18.58 3.02
CA HIS A 276 -11.77 19.32 3.67
C HIS A 276 -10.69 19.75 2.65
N PRO A 277 -10.29 21.02 2.61
CA PRO A 277 -9.35 21.52 1.58
C PRO A 277 -8.02 20.75 1.51
N ARG A 278 -7.51 20.28 2.65
CA ARG A 278 -6.28 19.46 2.68
C ARG A 278 -6.46 18.07 2.07
N ARG A 279 -7.66 17.48 2.13
CA ARG A 279 -7.95 16.20 1.47
C ARG A 279 -7.96 16.38 -0.04
N ILE A 280 -8.63 17.42 -0.54
CA ILE A 280 -8.62 17.78 -1.96
C ILE A 280 -7.18 18.02 -2.45
N ALA A 281 -6.37 18.73 -1.65
CA ALA A 281 -4.96 18.97 -1.96
C ALA A 281 -4.12 17.67 -1.95
N GLN A 282 -4.37 16.76 -1.01
CA GLN A 282 -3.75 15.42 -0.97
C GLN A 282 -4.04 14.64 -2.25
N GLU A 283 -5.30 14.50 -2.64
CA GLU A 283 -5.69 13.75 -3.84
C GLU A 283 -5.02 14.31 -5.09
N LYS A 284 -4.96 15.65 -5.22
CA LYS A 284 -4.24 16.31 -6.32
C LYS A 284 -2.74 16.02 -6.28
N ALA A 285 -2.11 16.08 -5.11
CA ALA A 285 -0.69 15.82 -4.95
C ALA A 285 -0.34 14.34 -5.23
N ASN A 286 -1.21 13.40 -4.85
CA ASN A 286 -1.02 11.97 -5.04
C ASN A 286 -1.01 11.53 -6.51
N LYS A 287 -1.54 12.32 -7.44
CA LYS A 287 -1.65 11.94 -8.87
C LYS A 287 -0.33 11.44 -9.48
N ILE A 288 0.79 12.05 -9.13
CA ILE A 288 2.10 11.66 -9.69
C ILE A 288 2.58 10.29 -9.19
N SER A 289 2.08 9.83 -8.04
CA SER A 289 2.50 8.55 -7.45
C SER A 289 1.97 7.33 -8.20
N TYR A 290 0.89 7.45 -8.98
CA TYR A 290 0.33 6.31 -9.73
C TYR A 290 1.25 5.83 -10.85
N VAL A 291 2.18 6.67 -11.31
CA VAL A 291 3.25 6.25 -12.24
C VAL A 291 4.18 5.20 -11.59
N TRP A 292 4.29 5.19 -10.25
CA TRP A 292 4.99 4.13 -9.53
C TRP A 292 4.26 2.79 -9.61
N ASP A 293 2.93 2.83 -9.59
CA ASP A 293 2.08 1.64 -9.69
C ASP A 293 2.17 1.08 -11.11
N GLU A 294 2.12 1.95 -12.12
CA GLU A 294 2.33 1.61 -13.54
C GLU A 294 3.70 0.98 -13.77
N LEU A 295 4.77 1.56 -13.18
CA LEU A 295 6.11 0.99 -13.20
C LEU A 295 6.14 -0.45 -12.67
N ILE A 296 5.51 -0.70 -11.51
CA ILE A 296 5.48 -2.04 -10.91
C ILE A 296 4.68 -3.00 -11.79
N GLU A 297 3.52 -2.59 -12.31
CA GLU A 297 2.67 -3.41 -13.18
C GLU A 297 3.35 -3.77 -14.50
N ASP A 298 4.05 -2.82 -15.12
CA ASP A 298 4.76 -3.06 -16.38
C ASP A 298 5.94 -4.02 -16.18
N VAL A 299 6.73 -3.85 -15.11
CA VAL A 299 7.81 -4.78 -14.78
C VAL A 299 7.26 -6.16 -14.40
N ALA A 300 6.18 -6.22 -13.62
CA ALA A 300 5.52 -7.48 -13.26
C ALA A 300 5.00 -8.23 -14.49
N ARG A 301 4.40 -7.52 -15.46
CA ARG A 301 3.92 -8.10 -16.72
C ARG A 301 5.06 -8.72 -17.51
N HIS A 302 6.17 -8.00 -17.68
CA HIS A 302 7.35 -8.54 -18.36
C HIS A 302 7.97 -9.74 -17.65
N ALA A 303 7.98 -9.74 -16.30
CA ALA A 303 8.46 -10.85 -15.50
C ALA A 303 7.56 -12.10 -15.63
N LEU A 304 6.24 -11.92 -15.63
CA LEU A 304 5.27 -13.02 -15.79
C LEU A 304 5.28 -13.59 -17.22
N ASP A 305 5.35 -12.73 -18.23
CA ASP A 305 5.33 -13.13 -19.64
C ASP A 305 6.68 -13.70 -20.12
N GLY A 306 7.74 -13.60 -19.31
CA GLY A 306 9.09 -14.02 -19.68
C GLY A 306 9.67 -13.21 -20.85
N THR A 307 9.19 -11.98 -21.07
CA THR A 307 9.56 -11.11 -22.20
C THR A 307 10.66 -10.10 -21.84
N GLN A 308 11.24 -10.21 -20.63
CA GLN A 308 12.21 -9.26 -20.12
C GLN A 308 13.59 -9.47 -20.76
N TYR A 309 14.06 -8.47 -21.52
CA TYR A 309 15.21 -8.62 -22.41
C TYR A 309 16.58 -8.66 -21.71
N TYR A 310 16.69 -8.27 -20.44
CA TYR A 310 17.94 -8.31 -19.68
C TYR A 310 17.67 -8.40 -18.18
N THR A 311 18.23 -9.40 -17.52
CA THR A 311 18.20 -9.51 -16.05
C THR A 311 19.61 -9.68 -15.50
N THR A 312 19.96 -8.91 -14.48
CA THR A 312 21.02 -9.27 -13.50
C THR A 312 20.53 -10.36 -12.54
N HIS A 313 19.22 -10.59 -12.51
CA HIS A 313 18.49 -11.53 -11.68
C HIS A 313 17.54 -12.37 -12.54
N PRO A 314 18.01 -13.48 -13.12
CA PRO A 314 17.26 -14.27 -14.10
C PRO A 314 16.04 -14.98 -13.52
N ASP A 315 15.96 -15.12 -12.20
CA ASP A 315 14.90 -15.86 -11.53
C ASP A 315 13.73 -14.95 -11.12
N LEU A 316 12.50 -15.45 -11.35
CA LEU A 316 11.25 -14.77 -10.97
C LEU A 316 11.21 -14.40 -9.47
N SER A 317 11.87 -15.18 -8.61
CA SER A 317 11.96 -14.92 -7.17
C SER A 317 12.70 -13.62 -6.85
N ASP A 318 13.76 -13.32 -7.59
CA ASP A 318 14.56 -12.11 -7.37
C ASP A 318 13.79 -10.88 -7.89
N GLN A 319 13.12 -11.00 -9.04
CA GLN A 319 12.26 -9.93 -9.56
C GLN A 319 11.09 -9.62 -8.62
N GLU A 320 10.44 -10.67 -8.09
CA GLU A 320 9.37 -10.53 -7.11
C GLU A 320 9.85 -9.77 -5.86
N ARG A 321 11.08 -10.04 -5.39
CA ARG A 321 11.68 -9.33 -4.25
C ARG A 321 11.83 -7.82 -4.51
N ILE A 322 12.29 -7.44 -5.70
CA ILE A 322 12.40 -6.02 -6.08
C ILE A 322 11.01 -5.37 -6.10
N LEU A 323 10.06 -6.00 -6.79
CA LEU A 323 8.70 -5.48 -6.94
C LEU A 323 8.01 -5.34 -5.59
N ARG A 324 8.25 -6.27 -4.67
CA ARG A 324 7.75 -6.25 -3.30
C ARG A 324 8.29 -5.05 -2.51
N LEU A 325 9.59 -4.72 -2.65
CA LEU A 325 10.15 -3.51 -2.03
C LEU A 325 9.52 -2.24 -2.59
N LEU A 326 9.30 -2.17 -3.91
CA LEU A 326 8.62 -1.04 -4.55
C LEU A 326 7.16 -0.92 -4.09
N ALA A 327 6.46 -2.05 -3.97
CA ALA A 327 5.05 -2.11 -3.59
C ALA A 327 4.81 -1.83 -2.11
N ARG A 328 5.81 -2.06 -1.25
CA ARG A 328 5.75 -1.78 0.19
C ARG A 328 5.65 -0.28 0.51
N GLU A 329 6.08 0.59 -0.39
CA GLU A 329 5.97 2.03 -0.21
C GLU A 329 4.50 2.48 -0.18
N ASN A 330 4.12 3.22 0.86
CA ASN A 330 2.79 3.82 0.98
C ASN A 330 2.57 4.95 -0.03
N ARG A 331 1.32 5.39 -0.19
CA ARG A 331 0.97 6.39 -1.22
C ARG A 331 1.75 7.70 -1.11
N THR A 332 1.96 8.20 0.11
CA THR A 332 2.71 9.44 0.37
C THR A 332 4.20 9.28 0.02
N ARG A 333 4.79 8.12 0.31
CA ARG A 333 6.19 7.84 0.01
C ARG A 333 6.42 7.61 -1.48
N ARG A 334 5.52 6.91 -2.17
CA ARG A 334 5.50 6.83 -3.65
C ARG A 334 5.44 8.22 -4.28
N ARG A 335 4.58 9.11 -3.75
CA ARG A 335 4.51 10.52 -4.19
C ARG A 335 5.86 11.23 -4.06
N LEU A 336 6.52 11.13 -2.91
CA LEU A 336 7.86 11.72 -2.68
C LEU A 336 8.91 11.16 -3.67
N LEU A 337 8.93 9.84 -3.89
CA LEU A 337 9.86 9.19 -4.80
C LEU A 337 9.65 9.65 -6.24
N CYS A 338 8.40 9.63 -6.73
CA CYS A 338 8.05 10.09 -8.08
C CYS A 338 8.34 11.58 -8.28
N GLN A 339 8.03 12.44 -7.31
CA GLN A 339 8.37 13.87 -7.39
C GLN A 339 9.88 14.07 -7.46
N THR A 340 10.65 13.34 -6.64
CA THR A 340 12.10 13.42 -6.62
C THR A 340 12.71 13.00 -7.94
N PHE A 341 12.18 11.94 -8.55
CA PHE A 341 12.61 11.43 -9.84
C PHE A 341 12.23 12.38 -10.98
N ALA A 342 10.98 12.86 -11.02
CA ALA A 342 10.52 13.83 -12.01
C ALA A 342 11.31 15.14 -11.95
N ASP A 343 11.66 15.62 -10.75
CA ASP A 343 12.52 16.79 -10.56
C ASP A 343 13.95 16.56 -11.06
N LEU A 344 14.47 15.34 -10.93
CA LEU A 344 15.77 14.96 -11.49
C LEU A 344 15.75 15.02 -13.01
N VAL A 345 14.75 14.39 -13.63
CA VAL A 345 14.53 14.39 -15.09
C VAL A 345 14.39 15.81 -15.62
N LYS A 346 13.51 16.62 -15.02
CA LYS A 346 13.22 17.98 -15.49
C LYS A 346 14.43 18.93 -15.45
N ARG A 347 15.36 18.72 -14.52
CA ARG A 347 16.51 19.61 -14.30
C ARG A 347 17.77 19.17 -15.02
N THR A 348 17.80 17.95 -15.55
CA THR A 348 18.99 17.36 -16.16
C THR A 348 18.90 17.51 -17.68
N PRO A 349 19.85 18.20 -18.34
CA PRO A 349 19.90 18.25 -19.80
C PRO A 349 20.08 16.85 -20.40
N ALA A 350 19.50 16.60 -21.57
CA ALA A 350 19.56 15.30 -22.27
C ALA A 350 20.99 14.78 -22.52
N SER A 351 21.98 15.67 -22.61
CA SER A 351 23.39 15.32 -22.81
C SER A 351 24.17 15.03 -21.53
N GLN A 352 23.53 15.09 -20.35
CA GLN A 352 24.18 14.95 -19.06
C GLN A 352 23.59 13.81 -18.25
N GLY A 353 24.46 13.07 -17.54
CA GLY A 353 24.01 12.14 -16.52
C GLY A 353 23.76 12.83 -15.19
N ALA A 354 22.86 12.26 -14.39
CA ALA A 354 22.60 12.73 -13.04
C ALA A 354 22.24 11.57 -12.11
N VAL A 355 22.62 11.68 -10.84
CA VAL A 355 22.27 10.72 -9.80
C VAL A 355 21.56 11.41 -8.64
N ARG A 356 20.52 10.75 -8.10
CA ARG A 356 19.86 11.17 -6.87
C ARG A 356 19.72 9.97 -5.95
N VAL A 357 20.23 10.11 -4.73
CA VAL A 357 20.02 9.13 -3.66
C VAL A 357 18.92 9.64 -2.73
N VAL A 358 17.92 8.80 -2.46
CA VAL A 358 16.88 9.01 -1.46
C VAL A 358 17.10 8.02 -0.34
N LEU A 359 17.50 8.53 0.82
CA LEU A 359 17.72 7.71 2.02
C LEU A 359 16.38 7.29 2.65
N PRO A 360 16.37 6.18 3.40
CA PRO A 360 15.21 5.72 4.15
C PRO A 360 14.80 6.73 5.23
N LEU A 361 13.50 6.75 5.57
CA LEU A 361 12.96 7.60 6.63
C LEU A 361 13.04 6.89 7.99
N THR A 362 12.72 5.60 8.01
CA THR A 362 12.84 4.75 9.18
C THR A 362 13.85 3.62 8.97
N LYS A 363 14.37 3.10 10.09
CA LYS A 363 15.29 1.97 10.06
C LYS A 363 14.56 0.75 9.48
N GLY A 364 15.15 0.15 8.45
CA GLY A 364 14.57 -1.01 7.76
C GLY A 364 13.84 -0.68 6.46
N ASP A 365 13.63 0.61 6.12
CA ASP A 365 13.14 0.98 4.80
C ASP A 365 14.24 0.92 3.75
N SER A 366 13.82 0.84 2.49
CA SER A 366 14.70 0.87 1.32
C SER A 366 15.30 2.27 1.09
N ALA A 367 16.57 2.30 0.68
CA ALA A 367 17.13 3.43 -0.03
C ALA A 367 16.84 3.32 -1.53
N TYR A 368 16.74 4.47 -2.20
CA TYR A 368 16.56 4.53 -3.64
C TYR A 368 17.69 5.30 -4.30
N VAL A 369 18.18 4.77 -5.43
CA VAL A 369 19.15 5.44 -6.30
C VAL A 369 18.50 5.67 -7.66
N PHE A 370 18.25 6.92 -8.00
CA PHE A 370 17.81 7.29 -9.34
C PHE A 370 19.01 7.70 -10.20
N LEU A 371 19.14 7.11 -11.38
CA LEU A 371 20.18 7.41 -12.35
C LEU A 371 19.57 7.85 -13.69
N LEU A 372 20.02 8.99 -14.19
CA LEU A 372 19.86 9.37 -15.59
C LEU A 372 21.21 9.17 -16.27
N MET A 373 21.23 8.43 -17.37
CA MET A 373 22.43 8.23 -18.18
C MET A 373 22.14 8.61 -19.63
N PRO A 374 22.90 9.53 -20.24
CA PRO A 374 22.65 9.95 -21.61
C PRO A 374 22.95 8.81 -22.58
N GLU A 375 22.10 8.62 -23.58
CA GLU A 375 22.36 7.68 -24.67
C GLU A 375 23.43 8.28 -25.60
N GLY A 376 24.50 7.52 -25.85
CA GLY A 376 25.53 7.90 -26.80
C GLY A 376 25.11 7.55 -28.22
N SER A 377 25.40 8.42 -29.20
CA SER A 377 24.98 8.24 -30.60
C SER A 377 25.67 7.09 -31.36
N VAL A 378 26.62 6.39 -30.73
CA VAL A 378 27.49 5.39 -31.39
C VAL A 378 27.43 4.01 -30.71
N THR A 379 26.92 3.93 -29.47
CA THR A 379 26.89 2.68 -28.71
C THR A 379 25.65 1.88 -29.09
N PRO A 380 25.76 0.58 -29.43
CA PRO A 380 24.59 -0.28 -29.60
C PRO A 380 23.69 -0.22 -28.37
N TYR A 381 22.38 -0.12 -28.58
CA TYR A 381 21.42 0.12 -27.50
C TYR A 381 21.51 -0.90 -26.34
N ASP A 382 21.71 -2.18 -26.66
CA ASP A 382 21.84 -3.25 -25.67
C ASP A 382 23.11 -3.11 -24.82
N GLU A 383 24.20 -2.63 -25.42
CA GLU A 383 25.44 -2.35 -24.73
C GLU A 383 25.29 -1.12 -23.82
N TYR A 384 24.62 -0.07 -24.31
CA TYR A 384 24.25 1.09 -23.50
C TYR A 384 23.44 0.69 -22.26
N ARG A 385 22.42 -0.16 -22.42
CA ARG A 385 21.61 -0.65 -21.28
C ARG A 385 22.43 -1.49 -20.30
N ARG A 386 23.36 -2.31 -20.79
CA ARG A 386 24.27 -3.07 -19.93
C ARG A 386 25.15 -2.13 -19.09
N GLN A 387 25.79 -1.14 -19.73
CA GLN A 387 26.60 -0.14 -19.05
C GLN A 387 25.77 0.67 -18.04
N ARG A 388 24.51 1.01 -18.37
CA ARG A 388 23.62 1.75 -17.46
C ARG A 388 23.36 0.97 -16.17
N ARG A 389 23.12 -0.34 -16.29
CA ARG A 389 22.95 -1.23 -15.13
C ARG A 389 24.22 -1.35 -14.29
N GLU A 390 25.38 -1.49 -14.92
CA GLU A 390 26.67 -1.57 -14.22
C GLU A 390 26.95 -0.27 -13.43
N VAL A 391 26.70 0.90 -14.05
CA VAL A 391 26.85 2.20 -13.38
C VAL A 391 25.82 2.35 -12.25
N LEU A 392 24.57 1.93 -12.47
CA LEU A 392 23.54 1.96 -11.44
C LEU A 392 23.90 1.08 -10.23
N TRP A 393 24.40 -0.13 -10.49
CA TRP A 393 24.91 -1.04 -9.47
C TRP A 393 26.06 -0.41 -8.68
N ALA A 394 27.04 0.17 -9.37
CA ALA A 394 28.17 0.86 -8.74
C ALA A 394 27.69 1.98 -7.78
N TYR A 395 26.69 2.77 -8.17
CA TYR A 395 26.10 3.77 -7.26
C TYR A 395 25.40 3.13 -6.06
N CYS A 396 24.65 2.04 -6.24
CA CYS A 396 24.03 1.32 -5.13
C CYS A 396 25.07 0.78 -4.14
N SER A 397 26.17 0.20 -4.64
CA SER A 397 27.30 -0.28 -3.85
C SER A 397 27.96 0.84 -3.04
N VAL A 398 28.18 2.00 -3.64
CA VAL A 398 28.73 3.16 -2.92
C VAL A 398 27.74 3.68 -1.86
N VAL A 399 26.42 3.64 -2.11
CA VAL A 399 25.42 3.97 -1.08
C VAL A 399 25.51 2.99 0.09
N LYS A 400 25.64 1.68 -0.15
CA LYS A 400 25.83 0.69 0.90
C LYS A 400 27.09 0.96 1.73
N PHE A 401 28.21 1.22 1.07
CA PHE A 401 29.47 1.57 1.73
C PHE A 401 29.35 2.81 2.61
N LEU A 402 28.70 3.88 2.13
CA LEU A 402 28.50 5.11 2.88
C LEU A 402 27.45 4.99 3.99
N HIS A 403 26.53 4.03 3.88
CA HIS A 403 25.44 3.80 4.81
C HIS A 403 25.31 2.31 5.16
N PRO A 404 26.24 1.75 5.97
CA PRO A 404 26.29 0.30 6.24
C PRO A 404 25.03 -0.27 6.92
N ASP A 405 24.25 0.56 7.61
CA ASP A 405 23.00 0.15 8.27
C ASP A 405 21.84 -0.13 7.30
N ILE A 406 21.93 0.34 6.04
CA ILE A 406 20.90 0.14 5.03
C ILE A 406 21.07 -1.24 4.41
N MET A 407 20.01 -2.05 4.46
CA MET A 407 20.03 -3.43 3.97
C MET A 407 19.31 -3.60 2.64
N ASP A 408 18.44 -2.68 2.26
CA ASP A 408 17.69 -2.73 1.01
C ASP A 408 17.97 -1.46 0.20
N ILE A 409 18.58 -1.63 -0.98
CA ILE A 409 18.89 -0.51 -1.88
C ILE A 409 18.37 -0.86 -3.27
N VAL A 410 17.44 -0.04 -3.76
CA VAL A 410 16.85 -0.21 -5.09
C VAL A 410 17.36 0.89 -6.01
N GLY A 411 17.99 0.51 -7.11
CA GLY A 411 18.40 1.42 -8.16
C GLY A 411 17.37 1.43 -9.29
N ILE A 412 16.98 2.61 -9.77
CA ILE A 412 16.13 2.79 -10.96
C ILE A 412 16.86 3.75 -11.92
N ALA A 413 17.08 3.31 -13.16
CA ALA A 413 17.76 4.11 -14.19
C ALA A 413 16.93 4.24 -15.46
N THR A 414 17.08 5.38 -16.14
CA THR A 414 16.51 5.64 -17.47
C THR A 414 17.44 6.56 -18.28
N GLU A 415 17.13 6.77 -19.55
CA GLU A 415 17.83 7.70 -20.43
C GLU A 415 17.69 9.14 -19.91
N SER A 416 18.66 10.01 -20.24
CA SER A 416 18.56 11.44 -19.91
C SER A 416 17.60 12.20 -20.84
N GLU A 417 17.28 11.63 -22.01
CA GLU A 417 16.24 12.11 -22.92
C GLU A 417 14.99 11.26 -22.77
N VAL A 418 13.89 11.87 -22.33
CA VAL A 418 12.59 11.18 -22.21
C VAL A 418 11.89 11.21 -23.56
N GLY A 419 12.15 10.20 -24.39
CA GLY A 419 11.32 9.86 -25.54
C GLY A 419 10.03 9.15 -25.11
N ALA A 420 9.08 8.99 -26.05
CA ALA A 420 7.83 8.25 -25.80
C ALA A 420 8.03 6.75 -25.49
N GLU A 421 9.24 6.22 -25.73
CA GLU A 421 9.64 4.81 -25.57
C GLU A 421 10.95 4.67 -24.77
N GLY A 422 11.15 5.50 -23.73
CA GLY A 422 12.32 5.38 -22.85
C GLY A 422 12.34 4.04 -22.08
N SER A 423 13.51 3.41 -21.95
CA SER A 423 13.64 2.16 -21.22
C SER A 423 14.01 2.41 -19.75
N GLN A 424 13.64 1.44 -18.91
CA GLN A 424 13.95 1.47 -17.49
C GLN A 424 14.78 0.25 -17.14
N ASP A 425 15.80 0.44 -16.31
CA ASP A 425 16.52 -0.64 -15.65
C ASP A 425 16.35 -0.51 -14.14
N ILE A 426 16.10 -1.64 -13.49
CA ILE A 426 15.97 -1.72 -12.03
C ILE A 426 16.99 -2.74 -11.52
N VAL A 427 17.70 -2.38 -10.46
CA VAL A 427 18.62 -3.27 -9.74
C VAL A 427 18.28 -3.25 -8.25
N TYR A 428 18.63 -4.33 -7.55
CA TYR A 428 18.47 -4.42 -6.11
C TYR A 428 19.74 -4.98 -5.49
N LEU A 429 20.26 -4.26 -4.51
CA LEU A 429 21.40 -4.68 -3.71
C LEU A 429 20.90 -5.06 -2.32
N ASP A 430 21.04 -6.34 -1.99
CA ASP A 430 20.78 -6.88 -0.65
C ASP A 430 22.02 -6.72 0.23
N GLY A 431 21.98 -5.74 1.12
CA GLY A 431 23.07 -5.46 2.05
C GLY A 431 23.34 -6.58 3.07
N ARG A 432 22.49 -7.62 3.11
CA ARG A 432 22.66 -8.82 3.94
C ARG A 432 23.66 -9.82 3.34
N GLU A 433 23.87 -9.75 2.03
CA GLU A 433 24.83 -10.58 1.29
C GLU A 433 26.18 -9.84 1.07
N TRP A 434 26.34 -8.67 1.67
CA TRP A 434 27.48 -7.77 1.48
C TRP A 434 28.79 -8.35 2.01
N THR A 435 29.80 -8.48 1.15
CA THR A 435 31.11 -9.06 1.49
C THR A 435 32.20 -7.99 1.70
N THR A 436 33.33 -8.40 2.29
CA THR A 436 34.52 -7.53 2.41
C THR A 436 35.09 -7.12 1.04
N GLU A 437 34.88 -7.93 0.00
CA GLU A 437 35.35 -7.58 -1.35
C GLU A 437 34.45 -6.50 -1.97
N ASP A 438 33.14 -6.63 -1.81
CA ASP A 438 32.18 -5.59 -2.22
C ASP A 438 32.48 -4.25 -1.52
N GLU A 439 32.82 -4.30 -0.24
CA GLU A 439 33.20 -3.11 0.54
C GLU A 439 34.45 -2.42 -0.03
N LYS A 440 35.50 -3.18 -0.37
CA LYS A 440 36.72 -2.63 -0.96
C LYS A 440 36.47 -2.02 -2.34
N GLU A 441 35.70 -2.71 -3.18
CA GLU A 441 35.39 -2.21 -4.51
C GLU A 441 34.50 -0.95 -4.44
N ALA A 442 33.51 -0.93 -3.56
CA ALA A 442 32.69 0.26 -3.33
C ALA A 442 33.52 1.45 -2.79
N ALA A 443 34.48 1.19 -1.89
CA ALA A 443 35.42 2.22 -1.41
C ALA A 443 36.27 2.77 -2.56
N ARG A 444 36.81 1.90 -3.42
CA ARG A 444 37.56 2.29 -4.63
C ARG A 444 36.71 3.13 -5.58
N LEU A 445 35.48 2.71 -5.87
CA LEU A 445 34.55 3.45 -6.73
C LEU A 445 34.23 4.84 -6.15
N HIS A 446 34.09 4.95 -4.83
CA HIS A 446 33.92 6.22 -4.14
C HIS A 446 35.14 7.14 -4.29
N GLU A 447 36.35 6.59 -4.13
CA GLU A 447 37.63 7.31 -4.34
C GLU A 447 37.78 7.80 -5.79
N LEU A 448 37.32 7.00 -6.76
CA LEU A 448 37.28 7.36 -8.18
C LEU A 448 36.23 8.43 -8.52
N GLY A 449 35.38 8.81 -7.56
CA GLY A 449 34.53 10.00 -7.63
C GLY A 449 33.03 9.76 -7.47
N LEU A 450 32.56 8.51 -7.43
CA LEU A 450 31.13 8.23 -7.26
C LEU A 450 30.66 8.73 -5.89
N LEU A 451 29.68 9.64 -5.88
CA LEU A 451 29.11 10.27 -4.66
C LEU A 451 30.14 11.01 -3.78
N GLN A 452 31.33 11.32 -4.28
CA GLN A 452 32.36 12.05 -3.54
C GLN A 452 31.94 13.50 -3.25
N ARG A 453 31.32 14.16 -4.23
CA ARG A 453 30.73 15.50 -4.09
C ARG A 453 29.21 15.40 -4.07
N ARG A 454 28.62 15.57 -2.88
CA ARG A 454 27.17 15.46 -2.67
C ARG A 454 26.58 16.75 -2.14
N VAL A 455 25.41 17.11 -2.67
CA VAL A 455 24.57 18.17 -2.11
C VAL A 455 23.40 17.50 -1.40
N VAL A 456 23.34 17.68 -0.09
CA VAL A 456 22.29 17.09 0.75
C VAL A 456 21.13 18.07 0.87
N PHE A 457 19.94 17.59 0.54
CA PHE A 457 18.68 18.32 0.74
C PHE A 457 17.86 17.60 1.82
N LYS A 458 17.21 18.39 2.68
CA LYS A 458 16.19 17.89 3.60
C LYS A 458 14.85 18.46 3.17
N GLY A 459 13.90 17.58 2.86
CA GLY A 459 12.52 17.92 2.52
C GLY A 459 11.56 17.24 3.49
N VAL A 460 10.34 17.76 3.56
CA VAL A 460 9.23 17.11 4.26
C VAL A 460 8.10 17.00 3.27
N GLU A 461 7.59 15.78 3.08
CA GLU A 461 6.41 15.52 2.27
C GLU A 461 5.22 15.30 3.21
N PHE A 462 4.31 16.27 3.26
CA PHE A 462 3.12 16.18 4.11
C PHE A 462 2.03 15.43 3.39
N GLU A 463 1.58 14.31 3.95
CA GLU A 463 0.47 13.54 3.38
C GLU A 463 -0.73 14.41 2.98
N TYR A 464 -1.14 15.31 3.88
CA TYR A 464 -2.18 16.33 3.70
C TYR A 464 -1.55 17.72 3.50
N PRO A 465 -1.13 18.07 2.28
CA PRO A 465 -0.48 19.35 2.03
C PRO A 465 -1.47 20.51 2.21
N ASP A 466 -0.95 21.66 2.66
CA ASP A 466 -1.75 22.89 2.73
C ASP A 466 -2.13 23.36 1.31
N PRO A 467 -3.41 23.70 1.03
CA PRO A 467 -3.85 24.13 -0.29
C PRO A 467 -3.09 25.35 -0.84
N GLY A 468 -2.60 26.22 0.05
CA GLY A 468 -1.79 27.39 -0.29
C GLY A 468 -0.28 27.13 -0.41
N ALA A 469 0.18 25.92 -0.07
CA ALA A 469 1.58 25.51 -0.23
C ALA A 469 1.86 24.89 -1.61
N ALA A 470 0.82 24.40 -2.31
CA ALA A 470 0.94 23.88 -3.66
C ALA A 470 1.31 25.00 -4.66
N GLY A 471 2.60 25.14 -4.93
CA GLY A 471 3.17 26.17 -5.82
C GLY A 471 3.98 27.24 -5.09
N ALA A 472 3.88 27.32 -3.77
CA ALA A 472 4.88 28.00 -2.97
C ALA A 472 5.93 26.96 -2.60
N SER A 473 7.01 26.88 -3.40
CA SER A 473 8.32 26.74 -2.74
C SER A 473 8.24 27.68 -1.54
N ILE A 474 8.46 27.22 -0.30
CA ILE A 474 8.62 28.14 0.81
C ILE A 474 9.89 28.93 0.44
N LYS A 475 9.73 29.96 -0.40
CA LYS A 475 10.64 31.07 -0.51
C LYS A 475 10.65 31.52 0.93
N ARG A 476 11.68 31.12 1.67
CA ARG A 476 11.96 31.63 3.00
C ARG A 476 11.77 33.13 2.87
N LEU A 477 10.65 33.67 3.34
CA LEU A 477 10.38 35.09 3.20
C LEU A 477 11.57 35.77 3.88
N LYS A 478 12.36 36.53 3.11
CA LYS A 478 13.56 37.20 3.62
C LYS A 478 13.19 38.63 4.00
N GLY A 479 13.85 39.17 5.02
CA GLY A 479 13.72 40.58 5.42
C GLY A 479 12.30 40.99 5.82
N ARG A 480 11.85 42.15 5.32
CA ARG A 480 10.59 42.81 5.71
C ARG A 480 9.34 41.95 5.49
N ASN A 481 9.35 41.02 4.54
CA ASN A 481 8.20 40.16 4.25
C ASN A 481 7.86 39.17 5.37
N ARG A 482 8.77 38.96 6.34
CA ARG A 482 8.48 38.14 7.54
C ARG A 482 7.59 38.84 8.57
N ASN A 483 7.31 40.14 8.39
CA ASN A 483 6.43 40.94 9.24
C ASN A 483 4.97 40.97 8.74
N GLN A 484 4.68 40.41 7.56
CA GLN A 484 3.32 40.31 7.04
C GLN A 484 2.51 39.24 7.80
N PRO A 485 1.16 39.32 7.79
CA PRO A 485 0.28 38.29 8.33
C PRO A 485 0.63 36.91 7.75
N CYS A 486 0.63 35.89 8.59
CA CYS A 486 1.00 34.54 8.20
C CYS A 486 -0.08 33.94 7.28
N PRO A 487 0.28 33.35 6.14
CA PRO A 487 -0.69 32.80 5.18
C PRO A 487 -1.48 31.59 5.71
N CYS A 488 -1.15 31.06 6.89
CA CYS A 488 -1.93 30.02 7.57
C CYS A 488 -3.21 30.54 8.25
N GLY A 489 -3.51 31.85 8.15
CA GLY A 489 -4.74 32.42 8.72
C GLY A 489 -4.70 32.68 10.23
N SER A 490 -3.56 32.45 10.90
CA SER A 490 -3.44 32.60 12.36
C SER A 490 -3.53 34.03 12.90
N GLY A 491 -3.61 35.04 12.03
CA GLY A 491 -3.54 36.47 12.39
C GLY A 491 -2.17 36.94 12.91
N ARG A 492 -1.20 36.04 13.11
CA ARG A 492 0.17 36.36 13.58
C ARG A 492 1.09 36.75 12.43
N LYS A 493 2.16 37.50 12.70
CA LYS A 493 3.21 37.77 11.70
C LYS A 493 3.95 36.47 11.33
N PHE A 494 4.30 36.28 10.05
CA PHE A 494 4.96 35.07 9.56
C PHE A 494 6.17 34.62 10.41
N LYS A 495 7.03 35.55 10.87
CA LYS A 495 8.20 35.22 11.73
C LYS A 495 7.87 34.63 13.10
N HIS A 496 6.64 34.81 13.60
CA HIS A 496 6.17 34.32 14.89
C HIS A 496 5.15 33.18 14.75
N CYS A 497 5.00 32.63 13.55
CA CYS A 497 4.12 31.51 13.24
C CYS A 497 4.92 30.49 12.41
N CYS A 498 4.53 30.21 11.17
CA CYS A 498 5.18 29.22 10.31
C CYS A 498 6.65 29.53 9.96
N GLY A 499 7.11 30.78 10.17
CA GLY A 499 8.49 31.22 9.96
C GLY A 499 9.33 31.34 11.25
N SER A 500 8.85 30.79 12.36
CA SER A 500 9.53 30.68 13.65
C SER A 500 10.71 29.69 13.56
N ARG A 501 11.91 30.07 14.03
CA ARG A 501 13.10 29.19 14.07
C ARG A 501 13.07 28.18 15.22
N THR A 502 12.16 28.35 16.18
CA THR A 502 11.81 27.31 17.15
C THR A 502 10.63 26.55 16.56
N GLY A 503 10.90 25.32 16.11
CA GLY A 503 9.87 24.39 15.67
C GLY A 503 8.85 24.12 16.76
N SER A 504 7.68 23.62 16.33
CA SER A 504 6.67 22.95 17.16
C SER A 504 6.21 23.68 18.43
N ARG A 505 5.16 24.50 18.30
CA ARG A 505 4.10 24.53 19.33
C ARG A 505 2.74 24.50 18.65
N LEU A 506 2.26 23.26 18.51
CA LEU A 506 0.91 22.78 18.84
C LEU A 506 -0.20 23.84 18.83
N TYR A 507 -1.21 23.57 18.00
CA TYR A 507 -2.55 24.08 18.19
C TYR A 507 -3.04 23.66 19.58
N ARG A 508 -3.01 24.59 20.54
CA ARG A 508 -3.86 24.53 21.73
C ARG A 508 -5.14 25.28 21.38
N THR A 509 -6.19 24.55 21.09
CA THR A 509 -7.56 25.05 21.27
C THR A 509 -7.86 24.91 22.76
N GLU A 510 -7.65 25.97 23.54
CA GLU A 510 -8.46 26.38 24.70
C GLU A 510 -7.84 27.62 25.39
N PRO A 511 -8.67 28.46 26.05
CA PRO A 511 -8.24 29.74 26.62
C PRO A 511 -7.46 29.55 27.94
N ASP A 512 -6.39 30.33 28.10
CA ASP A 512 -5.51 30.34 29.27
C ASP A 512 -6.01 31.30 30.35
N PRO A 513 -6.24 30.84 31.60
CA PRO A 513 -6.12 31.67 32.77
C PRO A 513 -4.91 31.23 33.62
N GLY A 514 -3.80 31.95 33.49
CA GLY A 514 -2.85 32.12 34.59
C GLY A 514 -1.47 31.47 34.42
N LYS A 515 -0.51 32.33 34.06
CA LYS A 515 0.91 32.39 34.43
C LYS A 515 1.51 31.20 35.23
N GLY A 516 2.66 30.71 34.74
CA GLY A 516 3.66 30.02 35.55
C GLY A 516 4.78 29.42 34.71
N ASP A 517 5.85 30.18 34.48
CA ASP A 517 7.09 29.73 33.85
C ASP A 517 7.73 28.55 34.61
N MET A 518 8.13 27.50 33.88
CA MET A 518 9.36 26.76 34.20
C MET A 518 9.88 26.02 32.97
N GLN A 519 11.01 26.50 32.43
CA GLN A 519 11.81 25.82 31.42
C GLN A 519 12.66 24.73 32.06
N LEU A 520 12.88 23.60 31.35
CA LEU A 520 14.11 22.81 31.38
C LEU A 520 14.23 22.02 30.06
N LYS A 521 15.48 21.69 29.71
CA LYS A 521 16.09 21.68 28.36
C LYS A 521 15.70 20.54 27.43
#